data_AF-A0A1V3SYI1-F1
#
_entry.id   AF-A0A1V3SYI1-F1
#
_cell.length_a   1.000
_cell.length_b   1.000
_cell.length_c   1.000
_cell.angle_alpha   90.00
_cell.angle_beta   90.00
_cell.angle_gamma   90.00
#
_symmetry.space_group_name_H-M   'P 1'
#
loop_
_entity.id
_entity.type
_entity.pdbx_description
1 polymer ?
#
loop_
_entity_poly.entity_id
_entity_poly.type
_entity_poly.pdbx_seq_one_letter_code
_entity_poly.pdbx_strand_id
1 'polypeptide(L)'
;MTYSYFELKTPKDMLDKARREYHRMNENFHVDHVFNFFVTAYHIRDYILKNCSSKQDVLEKFLKDSDLKACHDLCDKGKHLKLDSPNRVDPVVHTWQGYFGGAPFGTLPFGGVFGPRVLITDTGTIEIKSLANRILKKWEDFFITHEIE
;
A
#
# COMPACT_ATOMS: atom_id res chain seq x y z
N MET A 1 22.67 2.93 -27.41
CA MET A 1 21.50 3.40 -26.63
C MET A 1 21.11 2.27 -25.70
N THR A 2 21.42 2.38 -24.41
CA THR A 2 21.02 1.39 -23.41
C THR A 2 19.58 1.68 -23.01
N TYR A 3 18.63 0.93 -23.57
CA TYR A 3 17.26 0.90 -23.08
C TYR A 3 17.28 0.22 -21.70
N SER A 4 17.20 1.01 -20.64
CA SER A 4 16.92 0.47 -19.30
C SER A 4 15.47 -0.02 -19.32
N TYR A 5 15.27 -1.33 -19.19
CA TYR A 5 13.93 -1.95 -19.14
C TYR A 5 13.06 -1.41 -17.99
N PHE A 6 13.70 -0.83 -16.97
CA PHE A 6 13.03 -0.16 -15.85
C PHE A 6 13.26 1.36 -15.92
N GLU A 7 12.16 2.10 -16.07
CA GLU A 7 12.15 3.56 -16.15
C GLU A 7 12.08 4.24 -14.77
N LEU A 8 11.71 3.51 -13.72
CA LEU A 8 11.58 4.03 -12.35
C LEU A 8 12.94 4.09 -11.66
N LYS A 9 13.49 5.30 -11.50
CA LYS A 9 14.85 5.52 -10.99
C LYS A 9 14.87 6.34 -9.70
N THR A 10 13.94 7.29 -9.56
CA THR A 10 13.91 8.22 -8.43
C THR A 10 12.76 7.91 -7.47
N PRO A 11 12.82 8.41 -6.21
CA PRO A 11 11.66 8.42 -5.31
C PRO A 11 10.42 9.04 -5.97
N LYS A 12 10.60 10.12 -6.74
CA LYS A 12 9.51 10.78 -7.44
C LYS A 12 8.88 9.95 -8.53
N ASP A 13 9.66 9.16 -9.28
CA ASP A 13 9.12 8.22 -10.27
C ASP A 13 8.15 7.23 -9.62
N MET A 14 8.48 6.77 -8.41
CA MET A 14 7.63 5.88 -7.62
C MET A 14 6.38 6.58 -7.08
N LEU A 15 6.49 7.84 -6.64
CA LEU A 15 5.33 8.65 -6.24
C LEU A 15 4.38 8.88 -7.43
N ASP A 16 4.93 9.23 -8.59
CA ASP A 16 4.14 9.45 -9.80
C ASP A 16 3.51 8.16 -10.30
N LYS A 17 4.19 7.02 -10.16
CA LYS A 17 3.57 5.71 -10.40
C LYS A 17 2.43 5.45 -9.42
N ALA A 18 2.60 5.73 -8.13
CA ALA A 18 1.54 5.54 -7.13
C ALA A 18 0.29 6.38 -7.49
N ARG A 19 0.46 7.62 -7.96
CA ARG A 19 -0.64 8.44 -8.50
C ARG A 19 -1.35 7.74 -9.67
N ARG A 20 -0.60 7.23 -10.64
CA ARG A 20 -1.19 6.52 -11.80
C ARG A 20 -1.99 5.29 -11.38
N GLU A 21 -1.47 4.49 -10.45
CA GLU A 21 -2.22 3.31 -9.95
C GLU A 21 -3.44 3.71 -9.13
N TYR A 22 -3.38 4.80 -8.36
CA TYR A 22 -4.53 5.35 -7.64
C TYR A 22 -5.64 5.77 -8.61
N HIS A 23 -5.29 6.48 -9.70
CA HIS A 23 -6.24 6.85 -10.74
C HIS A 23 -6.88 5.61 -11.39
N ARG A 24 -6.07 4.63 -11.80
CA ARG A 24 -6.57 3.36 -12.39
C ARG A 24 -7.52 2.63 -11.46
N MET A 25 -7.17 2.52 -10.18
CA MET A 25 -8.02 1.89 -9.17
C MET A 25 -9.34 2.65 -8.96
N ASN A 26 -9.34 3.97 -9.12
CA ASN A 26 -10.56 4.77 -9.00
C ASN A 26 -11.49 4.64 -10.20
N GLU A 27 -10.93 4.66 -11.41
CA GLU A 27 -11.66 4.50 -12.67
C GLU A 27 -12.22 3.08 -12.82
N ASN A 28 -11.41 2.07 -12.54
CA ASN A 28 -11.79 0.68 -12.57
C ASN A 28 -11.31 0.01 -11.29
N PHE A 29 -12.25 -0.31 -10.39
CA PHE A 29 -11.88 -0.95 -9.13
C PHE A 29 -11.65 -2.44 -9.35
N HIS A 30 -10.39 -2.82 -9.54
CA HIS A 30 -9.95 -4.21 -9.72
C HIS A 30 -8.88 -4.57 -8.68
N VAL A 31 -8.84 -5.84 -8.28
CA VAL A 31 -7.89 -6.38 -7.27
C VAL A 31 -6.44 -6.12 -7.66
N ASP A 32 -6.12 -6.22 -8.95
CA ASP A 32 -4.77 -5.93 -9.46
C ASP A 32 -4.39 -4.45 -9.31
N HIS A 33 -5.34 -3.54 -9.51
CA HIS A 33 -5.09 -2.10 -9.34
C HIS A 33 -4.90 -1.73 -7.87
N VAL A 34 -5.67 -2.37 -6.98
CA VAL A 34 -5.48 -2.27 -5.53
C VAL A 34 -4.08 -2.76 -5.15
N PHE A 35 -3.70 -3.97 -5.56
CA PHE A 35 -2.39 -4.55 -5.28
C PHE A 35 -1.25 -3.68 -5.82
N ASN A 36 -1.34 -3.27 -7.08
CA ASN A 36 -0.34 -2.42 -7.71
C ASN A 36 -0.16 -1.09 -7.00
N PHE A 37 -1.25 -0.47 -6.52
CA PHE A 37 -1.17 0.77 -5.74
C PHE A 37 -0.42 0.54 -4.43
N PHE A 38 -0.85 -0.41 -3.59
CA PHE A 38 -0.27 -0.59 -2.26
C PHE A 38 1.19 -1.06 -2.31
N VAL A 39 1.54 -1.93 -3.25
CA VAL A 39 2.94 -2.34 -3.49
C VAL A 39 3.77 -1.14 -3.93
N THR A 40 3.28 -0.34 -4.87
CA THR A 40 3.99 0.85 -5.36
C THR A 40 4.19 1.86 -4.24
N ALA A 41 3.12 2.20 -3.52
CA ALA A 41 3.13 3.20 -2.44
C ALA A 41 4.02 2.76 -1.28
N TYR A 42 4.06 1.47 -0.95
CA TYR A 42 4.96 0.95 0.06
C TYR A 42 6.44 1.11 -0.35
N HIS A 43 6.78 0.78 -1.59
CA HIS A 43 8.16 0.80 -2.08
C HIS A 43 8.76 2.17 -2.38
N ILE A 44 7.98 3.25 -2.26
CA ILE A 44 8.52 4.62 -2.28
C ILE A 44 9.64 4.75 -1.23
N ARG A 45 9.47 4.12 -0.06
CA ARG A 45 10.48 4.11 1.02
C ARG A 45 11.84 3.58 0.58
N ASP A 46 11.87 2.56 -0.27
CA ASP A 46 13.11 1.89 -0.66
C ASP A 46 13.92 2.77 -1.60
N TYR A 47 13.21 3.50 -2.47
CA TYR A 47 13.81 4.49 -3.34
C TYR A 47 14.35 5.68 -2.54
N ILE A 48 13.65 6.12 -1.49
CA ILE A 48 14.14 7.18 -0.60
C ILE A 48 15.37 6.71 0.16
N LEU A 49 15.38 5.51 0.74
CA LEU A 49 16.56 4.98 1.45
C LEU A 49 17.77 4.86 0.53
N LYS A 50 17.55 4.48 -0.73
CA LYS A 50 18.62 4.32 -1.72
C LYS A 50 19.19 5.66 -2.22
N ASN A 51 18.34 6.67 -2.42
CA ASN A 51 18.74 7.92 -3.07
C ASN A 51 18.91 9.10 -2.09
N CYS A 52 18.34 9.00 -0.89
CA CYS A 52 18.25 10.09 0.11
C CYS A 52 18.55 9.56 1.51
N SER A 53 19.69 8.90 1.72
CA SER A 53 20.06 8.28 3.01
C SER A 53 20.04 9.25 4.19
N SER A 54 20.30 10.55 3.95
CA SER A 54 20.20 11.60 4.97
C SER A 54 18.79 11.82 5.53
N LYS A 55 17.75 11.29 4.88
CA LYS A 55 16.34 11.41 5.29
C LYS A 55 15.84 10.17 6.05
N GLN A 56 16.70 9.19 6.33
CA GLN A 56 16.32 7.92 6.96
C GLN A 56 15.58 8.11 8.28
N ASP A 57 16.10 8.91 9.20
CA ASP A 57 15.49 9.11 10.53
C ASP A 57 14.07 9.67 10.45
N VAL A 58 13.83 10.56 9.48
CA VAL A 58 12.51 11.19 9.31
C VAL A 58 11.55 10.25 8.59
N LEU A 59 12.07 9.46 7.63
CA LEU A 59 11.31 8.40 6.97
C LEU A 59 10.87 7.32 7.97
N GLU A 60 11.74 6.88 8.88
CA GLU A 60 11.39 5.88 9.90
C GLU A 60 10.29 6.37 10.86
N LYS A 61 10.31 7.66 11.20
CA LYS A 61 9.23 8.29 11.98
C LYS A 61 7.93 8.35 11.18
N PHE A 62 8.01 8.74 9.91
CA PHE A 62 6.86 8.80 9.00
C PHE A 62 6.19 7.42 8.86
N LEU A 63 6.96 6.36 8.65
CA LEU A 63 6.47 4.98 8.49
C LEU A 63 5.79 4.39 9.75
N LYS A 64 5.86 5.06 10.91
CA LYS A 64 5.12 4.64 12.12
C LYS A 64 3.63 5.01 12.08
N ASP A 65 3.23 5.86 11.14
CA ASP A 65 1.84 6.24 10.87
C ASP A 65 0.95 5.01 10.60
N SER A 66 -0.28 5.04 11.10
CA SER A 66 -1.21 3.91 11.02
C SER A 66 -1.64 3.57 9.60
N ASP A 67 -1.84 4.56 8.73
CA ASP A 67 -2.22 4.32 7.33
C ASP A 67 -1.05 3.70 6.54
N LEU A 68 0.19 4.08 6.85
CA LEU A 68 1.38 3.48 6.22
C LEU A 68 1.68 2.08 6.72
N LYS A 69 1.38 1.78 7.99
CA LYS A 69 1.39 0.41 8.50
C LYS A 69 0.35 -0.45 7.77
N ALA A 70 -0.87 0.05 7.60
CA ALA A 70 -1.89 -0.63 6.81
C ALA A 70 -1.45 -0.84 5.35
N CYS A 71 -0.74 0.13 4.75
CA CYS A 71 -0.13 0.01 3.42
C CYS A 71 0.88 -1.15 3.36
N HIS A 72 1.77 -1.23 4.35
CA HIS A 72 2.73 -2.32 4.50
C HIS A 72 2.03 -3.67 4.62
N ASP A 73 1.04 -3.78 5.50
CA ASP A 73 0.35 -5.05 5.73
C ASP A 73 -0.46 -5.50 4.49
N LEU A 74 -1.04 -4.56 3.74
CA LEU A 74 -1.69 -4.84 2.44
C LEU A 74 -0.69 -5.26 1.36
N CYS A 75 0.48 -4.62 1.29
CA CYS A 75 1.57 -4.99 0.39
C CYS A 75 2.06 -6.41 0.70
N ASP A 76 2.36 -6.70 1.97
CA ASP A 76 2.86 -8.00 2.42
C ASP A 76 1.82 -9.10 2.20
N LYS A 77 0.54 -8.86 2.54
CA LYS A 77 -0.53 -9.83 2.30
C LYS A 77 -0.73 -10.14 0.82
N GLY A 78 -0.61 -9.13 -0.04
CA GLY A 78 -0.68 -9.30 -1.49
C GLY A 78 0.50 -10.10 -2.06
N LYS A 79 1.70 -9.96 -1.48
CA LYS A 79 2.91 -10.67 -1.91
C LYS A 79 3.05 -12.08 -1.35
N HIS A 80 2.75 -12.26 -0.07
CA HIS A 80 3.11 -13.47 0.66
C HIS A 80 1.99 -14.49 0.75
N LEU A 81 0.75 -14.14 0.42
CA LEU A 81 -0.44 -15.01 0.51
C LEU A 81 -0.73 -15.53 1.96
N LYS A 82 0.21 -15.38 2.91
CA LYS A 82 0.15 -15.49 4.38
C LYS A 82 1.25 -14.60 5.02
N LEU A 83 0.99 -13.99 6.17
CA LEU A 83 1.99 -13.20 6.93
C LEU A 83 2.90 -14.15 7.72
N ASP A 84 4.11 -14.44 7.23
CA ASP A 84 5.09 -15.28 7.94
C ASP A 84 5.96 -14.45 8.91
N SER A 85 5.35 -13.87 9.95
CA SER A 85 6.11 -13.21 11.02
C SER A 85 5.52 -13.51 12.41
N PRO A 86 6.23 -14.23 13.29
CA PRO A 86 5.70 -14.76 14.54
C PRO A 86 5.45 -13.72 15.66
N ASN A 87 5.62 -12.42 15.41
CA ASN A 87 5.61 -11.38 16.45
C ASN A 87 4.69 -10.17 16.16
N ARG A 88 3.75 -10.28 15.22
CA ARG A 88 2.70 -9.26 15.04
C ARG A 88 1.37 -9.82 15.50
N VAL A 89 0.71 -9.11 16.42
CA VAL A 89 -0.68 -9.37 16.77
C VAL A 89 -1.51 -9.01 15.54
N ASP A 90 -2.19 -10.03 15.02
CA ASP A 90 -3.08 -9.94 13.86
C ASP A 90 -4.21 -8.95 14.21
N PRO A 91 -4.36 -7.81 13.49
CA PRO A 91 -5.49 -6.93 13.73
C PRO A 91 -6.78 -7.72 13.44
N VAL A 92 -7.60 -7.86 14.47
CA VAL A 92 -8.81 -8.68 14.49
C VAL A 92 -9.85 -8.00 13.61
N VAL A 93 -9.88 -8.45 12.35
CA VAL A 93 -10.97 -8.18 11.42
C VAL A 93 -12.20 -8.98 11.85
N HIS A 94 -13.04 -8.37 12.70
CA HIS A 94 -14.38 -8.88 12.94
C HIS A 94 -15.25 -8.64 11.69
N THR A 95 -15.27 -9.62 10.79
CA THR A 95 -16.45 -9.87 9.94
C THR A 95 -16.86 -11.31 10.08
N TRP A 96 -18.13 -11.46 10.44
CA TRP A 96 -18.78 -12.72 10.74
C TRP A 96 -18.61 -13.74 9.60
N GLN A 97 -17.90 -14.81 9.96
CA GLN A 97 -17.88 -16.17 9.41
C GLN A 97 -17.89 -16.32 7.89
N GLY A 98 -16.68 -16.43 7.33
CA GLY A 98 -16.50 -16.98 6.00
C GLY A 98 -15.09 -16.81 5.44
N TYR A 99 -14.08 -17.37 6.12
CA TYR A 99 -12.77 -17.65 5.53
C TYR A 99 -11.86 -16.45 5.20
N PHE A 100 -11.13 -15.96 6.20
CA PHE A 100 -9.79 -15.38 5.99
C PHE A 100 -8.80 -16.04 6.95
N GLY A 101 -8.38 -17.25 6.56
CA GLY A 101 -7.38 -18.07 7.24
C GLY A 101 -6.59 -18.97 6.28
N GLY A 102 -6.46 -18.58 5.01
CA GLY A 102 -5.70 -19.41 4.05
C GLY A 102 -5.86 -19.10 2.57
N ALA A 103 -6.64 -18.07 2.20
CA ALA A 103 -6.89 -17.74 0.80
C ALA A 103 -6.02 -16.53 0.36
N PRO A 104 -5.14 -16.70 -0.65
CA PRO A 104 -4.42 -15.63 -1.34
C PRO A 104 -5.28 -14.40 -1.67
N PHE A 105 -4.68 -13.20 -1.66
CA PHE A 105 -5.34 -12.02 -2.24
C PHE A 105 -5.74 -12.34 -3.70
N GLY A 106 -7.03 -12.23 -4.05
CA GLY A 106 -7.56 -12.60 -5.38
C GLY A 106 -8.07 -14.04 -5.55
N THR A 107 -8.03 -14.91 -4.52
CA THR A 107 -8.63 -16.27 -4.60
C THR A 107 -10.09 -16.35 -4.18
N LEU A 108 -10.62 -15.32 -3.50
CA LEU A 108 -12.05 -15.13 -3.34
C LEU A 108 -12.52 -14.07 -4.34
N PRO A 109 -13.71 -14.22 -4.95
CA PRO A 109 -14.22 -13.25 -5.91
C PRO A 109 -14.39 -11.88 -5.24
N PHE A 110 -13.42 -11.00 -5.47
CA PHE A 110 -13.59 -9.56 -5.38
C PHE A 110 -14.61 -9.16 -6.45
N GLY A 111 -15.91 -9.33 -6.16
CA GLY A 111 -16.96 -9.17 -7.18
C GLY A 111 -18.25 -9.95 -6.96
N GLY A 112 -18.42 -10.70 -5.87
CA GLY A 112 -19.75 -11.15 -5.46
C GLY A 112 -20.60 -9.95 -5.03
N VAL A 113 -21.83 -9.86 -5.52
CA VAL A 113 -22.75 -8.69 -5.52
C VAL A 113 -23.01 -8.02 -4.16
N PHE A 114 -22.45 -8.49 -3.03
CA PHE A 114 -22.72 -7.97 -1.67
C PHE A 114 -21.53 -8.08 -0.69
N GLY A 115 -20.32 -7.66 -1.06
CA GLY A 115 -19.18 -7.57 -0.13
C GLY A 115 -18.69 -6.13 0.07
N PRO A 116 -18.55 -5.60 1.30
CA PRO A 116 -18.08 -4.23 1.51
C PRO A 116 -16.61 -4.09 1.09
N ARG A 117 -16.31 -3.04 0.31
CA ARG A 117 -14.99 -2.70 -0.24
C ARG A 117 -14.09 -2.05 0.82
N VAL A 118 -13.89 -2.77 1.91
CA VAL A 118 -13.38 -2.20 3.15
C VAL A 118 -12.25 -3.05 3.73
N LEU A 119 -11.19 -2.37 4.17
CA LEU A 119 -10.24 -2.90 5.13
C LEU A 119 -10.89 -2.81 6.50
N ILE A 120 -10.95 -3.91 7.24
CA ILE A 120 -11.32 -3.86 8.64
C ILE A 120 -10.01 -3.79 9.43
N THR A 121 -9.99 -2.95 10.45
CA THR A 121 -8.92 -2.80 11.43
C THR A 121 -9.51 -2.99 12.81
N ASP A 122 -8.66 -3.16 13.83
CA ASP A 122 -9.09 -3.18 15.24
C ASP A 122 -9.94 -1.96 15.64
N THR A 123 -9.77 -0.86 14.91
CA THR A 123 -10.40 0.44 15.14
C THR A 123 -11.63 0.72 14.27
N GLY A 124 -12.00 -0.19 13.36
CA GLY A 124 -13.21 -0.05 12.55
C GLY A 124 -13.04 -0.47 11.09
N THR A 125 -13.97 0.00 10.26
CA THR A 125 -14.03 -0.34 8.83
C THR A 125 -13.56 0.86 8.01
N ILE A 126 -12.49 0.68 7.25
CA ILE A 126 -11.85 1.69 6.41
C ILE A 126 -12.08 1.34 4.95
N GLU A 127 -12.68 2.25 4.18
CA GLU A 127 -12.86 2.06 2.75
C GLU A 127 -11.51 2.15 2.00
N ILE A 128 -11.27 1.21 1.07
CA ILE A 128 -9.94 1.03 0.44
C ILE A 128 -9.49 2.25 -0.36
N LYS A 129 -10.38 2.89 -1.14
CA LYS A 129 -10.03 4.09 -1.91
C LYS A 129 -9.70 5.25 -0.97
N SER A 130 -10.43 5.38 0.14
CA SER A 130 -10.19 6.39 1.17
C SER A 130 -8.83 6.19 1.84
N LEU A 131 -8.45 4.95 2.17
CA LEU A 131 -7.12 4.63 2.68
C LEU A 131 -6.02 4.98 1.66
N ALA A 132 -6.21 4.56 0.41
CA ALA A 132 -5.27 4.86 -0.67
C ALA A 132 -5.07 6.36 -0.88
N ASN A 133 -6.16 7.14 -0.84
CA ASN A 133 -6.11 8.59 -0.95
C ASN A 133 -5.31 9.23 0.21
N ARG A 134 -5.53 8.77 1.46
CA ARG A 134 -4.79 9.27 2.62
C ARG A 134 -3.30 8.95 2.51
N ILE A 135 -2.94 7.73 2.12
CA ILE A 135 -1.55 7.32 1.92
C ILE A 135 -0.88 8.16 0.84
N LEU A 136 -1.55 8.34 -0.30
CA LEU A 136 -1.02 9.13 -1.41
C LEU A 136 -0.74 10.56 -0.97
N LYS A 137 -1.72 11.20 -0.31
CA LYS A 137 -1.56 12.56 0.21
C LYS A 137 -0.42 12.67 1.22
N LYS A 138 -0.29 11.70 2.14
CA LYS A 138 0.82 11.66 3.11
C LYS A 138 2.17 11.58 2.42
N TRP A 139 2.29 10.80 1.35
CA TRP A 139 3.52 10.76 0.56
C TRP A 139 3.78 12.07 -0.17
N GLU A 140 2.78 12.69 -0.76
CA GLU A 140 2.93 14.00 -1.40
C GLU A 140 3.39 15.07 -0.41
N ASP A 141 2.76 15.14 0.76
CA ASP A 141 3.12 16.06 1.83
C ASP A 141 4.55 15.78 2.35
N PHE A 142 4.95 14.50 2.44
CA PHE A 142 6.30 14.11 2.84
C PHE A 142 7.35 14.58 1.83
N PHE A 143 7.09 14.43 0.53
CA PHE A 143 7.99 14.88 -0.53
C PHE A 143 8.14 16.40 -0.52
N ILE A 144 7.04 17.14 -0.33
CA ILE A 144 7.05 18.61 -0.25
C ILE A 144 7.82 19.07 0.99
N THR A 145 7.50 18.52 2.16
CA THR A 145 8.08 18.95 3.44
C THR A 145 9.59 18.69 3.53
N HIS A 146 10.08 17.65 2.86
CA HIS A 146 11.48 17.23 2.95
C HIS A 146 12.27 17.50 1.67
N GLU A 147 11.69 18.18 0.68
CA GLU A 147 12.32 18.57 -0.58
C GLU A 147 12.93 17.36 -1.31
N ILE A 148 12.14 16.30 -1.48
CA ILE A 148 12.55 15.07 -2.16
C ILE A 148 12.17 15.15 -3.64
N GLU A 149 13.16 14.96 -4.50
CA GLU A 149 13.05 14.98 -5.97
C GLU A 149 12.85 13.60 -6.62
#